data_AF-A0A9E6ZKY0-F1
#
_entry.id   AF-A0A9E6ZKY0-F1
#
_cell.length_a   1.000
_cell.length_b   1.000
_cell.length_c   1.000
_cell.angle_alpha   90.00
_cell.angle_beta   90.00
_cell.angle_gamma   90.00
#
_symmetry.space_group_name_H-M   'P 1'
#
loop_
_entity.id
_entity.type
_entity.pdbx_description
1 polymer ?
#
loop_
_entity_poly.entity_id
_entity_poly.type
_entity_poly.pdbx_seq_one_letter_code
_entity_poly.pdbx_strand_id
1 'polypeptide(L)'
;MPITNCKRCGRMYNRVGRDICPNCVREEDLMLTEIRNFLRKNKLANIAEVAEGTHVEYEIIVDMIRDGRLILRNHPNMSYACERCGKPTQSGRFCGRCTQELARSLSAASAELREKNAQTKPGKGFYSRNDVGRLD
;
A
#
# COMPACT_ATOMS: atom_id res chain seq x y z
N MET A 1 23.08 -13.72 -2.11
CA MET A 1 21.62 -13.54 -2.22
C MET A 1 20.95 -14.54 -1.29
N PRO A 2 20.02 -14.12 -0.41
CA PRO A 2 19.40 -15.04 0.54
C PRO A 2 18.34 -15.91 -0.15
N ILE A 3 18.49 -17.23 -0.02
CA ILE A 3 17.42 -18.19 -0.31
C ILE A 3 16.39 -18.07 0.82
N THR A 4 15.13 -17.85 0.47
CA THR A 4 14.05 -17.65 1.42
C THR A 4 12.84 -18.46 1.00
N ASN A 5 11.89 -18.65 1.93
CA ASN A 5 10.64 -19.32 1.62
C ASN A 5 9.62 -18.29 1.10
N CYS A 6 8.92 -18.64 0.03
CA CYS A 6 7.82 -17.83 -0.50
C CYS A 6 6.70 -17.70 0.53
N LYS A 7 6.27 -16.46 0.83
CA LYS A 7 5.15 -16.21 1.76
C LYS A 7 3.82 -16.80 1.30
N ARG A 8 3.66 -17.05 -0.01
CA ARG A 8 2.40 -17.53 -0.60
C ARG A 8 2.34 -19.05 -0.76
N CYS A 9 3.39 -19.68 -1.27
CA CYS A 9 3.39 -21.13 -1.56
C CYS A 9 4.42 -21.93 -0.74
N GLY A 10 5.18 -21.30 0.14
CA GLY A 10 6.19 -21.95 0.99
C GLY A 10 7.46 -22.43 0.29
N ARG A 11 7.49 -22.44 -1.05
CA ARG A 11 8.67 -22.92 -1.82
C ARG A 11 9.89 -22.04 -1.61
N MET A 12 11.06 -22.67 -1.49
CA MET A 12 12.34 -21.97 -1.47
C MET A 12 12.62 -21.31 -2.83
N TYR A 13 13.07 -20.06 -2.80
CA TYR A 13 13.47 -19.32 -3.99
C TYR A 13 14.53 -18.28 -3.64
N ASN A 14 15.25 -17.81 -4.66
CA ASN A 14 16.22 -16.74 -4.50
C ASN A 14 15.50 -15.38 -4.46
N ARG A 15 15.58 -14.67 -3.32
CA ARG A 15 14.85 -13.40 -3.15
C ARG A 15 15.48 -12.29 -3.99
N VAL A 16 14.74 -11.82 -4.99
CA VAL A 16 15.09 -10.66 -5.83
C VAL A 16 14.04 -9.56 -5.63
N GLY A 17 14.09 -8.90 -4.46
CA GLY A 17 13.28 -7.72 -4.14
C GLY A 17 11.86 -7.97 -3.58
N ARG A 18 11.15 -9.03 -4.00
CA ARG A 18 9.82 -9.39 -3.44
C ARG A 18 9.87 -10.63 -2.56
N ASP A 19 8.94 -10.72 -1.61
CA ASP A 19 8.78 -11.84 -0.65
C ASP A 19 8.03 -13.06 -1.21
N ILE A 20 7.72 -13.04 -2.50
CA ILE A 20 6.96 -14.05 -3.23
C ILE A 20 7.83 -14.58 -4.37
N CYS A 21 7.77 -15.89 -4.64
CA CYS A 21 8.57 -16.51 -5.69
C CYS A 21 8.09 -16.13 -7.11
N PRO A 22 8.95 -16.26 -8.14
CA PRO A 22 8.58 -15.90 -9.52
C PRO A 22 7.37 -16.64 -10.09
N ASN A 23 7.11 -17.87 -9.63
CA ASN A 23 5.92 -18.63 -10.03
C ASN A 23 4.63 -17.96 -9.55
N CYS A 24 4.57 -17.62 -8.26
CA CYS A 24 3.41 -16.96 -7.67
C CYS A 24 3.20 -15.55 -8.23
N VAL A 25 4.27 -14.83 -8.58
CA VAL A 25 4.14 -13.53 -9.28
C VAL A 25 3.48 -13.73 -10.65
N ARG A 26 3.91 -14.75 -11.41
CA ARG A 26 3.27 -15.09 -12.70
C ARG A 26 1.79 -15.45 -12.53
N GLU A 27 1.44 -16.22 -11.51
CA GLU A 27 0.04 -16.56 -11.20
C GLU A 27 -0.77 -15.28 -10.91
N GLU A 28 -0.24 -14.33 -10.13
CA GLU A 28 -0.87 -13.02 -9.89
C GLU A 28 -1.12 -12.23 -11.18
N ASP A 29 -0.16 -12.20 -12.08
CA ASP A 29 -0.27 -11.50 -13.35
C ASP A 29 -1.30 -12.14 -14.29
N LEU A 30 -1.41 -13.47 -14.27
CA LEU A 30 -2.43 -14.21 -15.02
C LEU A 30 -3.83 -13.90 -14.50
N MET A 31 -4.06 -14.02 -13.19
CA MET A 31 -5.35 -13.67 -12.56
C MET A 31 -5.75 -12.22 -12.84
N LEU A 32 -4.80 -11.27 -12.73
CA LEU A 32 -5.04 -9.87 -13.07
C LEU A 32 -5.46 -9.68 -14.53
N THR A 33 -4.86 -10.44 -15.44
CA THR A 33 -5.17 -10.38 -16.86
C THR A 33 -6.58 -10.92 -17.14
N GLU A 34 -6.95 -12.03 -16.50
CA GLU A 34 -8.29 -12.63 -16.59
C GLU A 34 -9.37 -11.68 -16.05
N ILE A 35 -9.16 -11.11 -14.86
CA ILE A 35 -10.05 -10.13 -14.25
C ILE A 35 -10.25 -8.91 -15.16
N ARG A 36 -9.16 -8.36 -15.71
CA ARG A 36 -9.26 -7.22 -16.65
C ARG A 36 -10.02 -7.58 -17.92
N ASN A 37 -9.80 -8.78 -18.46
CA ASN A 37 -10.49 -9.23 -19.66
C ASN A 37 -11.99 -9.45 -19.41
N PHE A 38 -12.34 -9.97 -18.23
CA PHE A 38 -13.73 -10.12 -17.82
C PHE A 38 -14.42 -8.76 -17.65
N LEU A 39 -13.79 -7.83 -16.92
CA LEU A 39 -14.30 -6.47 -16.69
C LEU A 39 -14.47 -5.67 -18.00
N ARG A 40 -13.59 -5.88 -18.99
CA ARG A 40 -13.74 -5.25 -20.32
C ARG A 40 -15.02 -5.68 -21.04
N LYS A 41 -15.41 -6.95 -20.90
CA LYS A 41 -16.63 -7.51 -21.50
C LYS A 41 -17.86 -7.13 -20.68
N ASN A 42 -17.74 -7.12 -19.35
CA ASN A 42 -18.83 -6.90 -18.41
C ASN A 42 -18.59 -5.63 -17.58
N LYS A 43 -18.89 -4.46 -18.14
CA LYS A 43 -18.62 -3.16 -17.49
C LYS A 43 -19.41 -2.94 -16.20
N LEU A 44 -20.59 -3.54 -16.10
CA LEU A 44 -21.49 -3.43 -14.95
C LEU A 44 -21.35 -4.60 -13.97
N ALA A 45 -20.34 -5.45 -14.13
CA ALA A 45 -20.17 -6.60 -13.24
C ALA A 45 -19.88 -6.16 -11.80
N ASN A 46 -20.41 -6.93 -10.85
CA ASN A 46 -20.05 -6.81 -9.44
C ASN A 46 -18.84 -7.72 -9.09
N ILE A 47 -18.28 -7.60 -7.89
CA ILE A 47 -17.09 -8.39 -7.49
C ILE A 47 -17.41 -9.90 -7.44
N ALA A 48 -18.61 -10.29 -7.02
CA ALA A 48 -19.02 -11.70 -6.95
C ALA A 48 -19.14 -12.31 -8.36
N GLU A 49 -19.72 -11.60 -9.31
CA GLU A 49 -19.81 -12.03 -10.73
C GLU A 49 -18.42 -12.13 -11.37
N VAL A 50 -17.49 -11.24 -11.02
CA VAL A 50 -16.09 -11.33 -11.45
C VAL A 50 -15.43 -12.57 -10.83
N ALA A 51 -15.69 -12.84 -9.56
CA ALA A 51 -15.14 -14.02 -8.86
C ALA A 51 -15.62 -15.31 -9.53
N GLU A 52 -16.91 -15.43 -9.79
CA GLU A 52 -17.50 -16.56 -10.51
C GLU A 52 -16.97 -16.66 -11.95
N GLY A 53 -16.88 -15.54 -12.66
CA GLY A 53 -16.47 -15.50 -14.05
C GLY A 53 -14.97 -15.77 -14.29
N THR A 54 -14.13 -15.46 -13.31
CA THR A 54 -12.67 -15.64 -13.40
C THR A 54 -12.14 -16.79 -12.55
N HIS A 55 -12.99 -17.40 -11.71
CA HIS A 55 -12.61 -18.41 -10.73
C HIS A 55 -11.53 -17.92 -9.74
N VAL A 56 -11.43 -16.60 -9.57
CA VAL A 56 -10.57 -15.97 -8.57
C VAL A 56 -11.41 -15.69 -7.34
N GLU A 57 -10.88 -16.02 -6.17
CA GLU A 57 -11.57 -15.81 -4.91
C GLU A 57 -11.87 -14.33 -4.64
N TYR A 58 -13.02 -14.06 -4.01
CA TYR A 58 -13.48 -12.71 -3.68
C TYR A 58 -12.42 -11.90 -2.91
N GLU A 59 -11.79 -12.52 -1.92
CA GLU A 59 -10.78 -11.86 -1.08
C GLU A 59 -9.56 -11.42 -1.89
N ILE A 60 -9.09 -12.28 -2.81
CA ILE A 60 -7.96 -11.97 -3.69
C ILE A 60 -8.28 -10.77 -4.59
N ILE A 61 -9.50 -10.70 -5.14
CA ILE A 61 -9.92 -9.56 -5.98
C ILE A 61 -9.93 -8.28 -5.16
N VAL A 62 -10.48 -8.31 -3.95
CA VAL A 62 -10.51 -7.16 -3.05
C VAL A 62 -9.09 -6.71 -2.68
N ASP A 63 -8.19 -7.63 -2.38
CA ASP A 63 -6.79 -7.31 -2.07
C ASP A 63 -6.05 -6.73 -3.27
N MET A 64 -6.31 -7.22 -4.49
CA MET A 64 -5.76 -6.62 -5.72
C MET A 64 -6.24 -5.17 -5.93
N ILE A 65 -7.48 -4.86 -5.55
CA ILE A 65 -8.00 -3.49 -5.58
C ILE A 65 -7.32 -2.62 -4.51
N ARG A 66 -7.20 -3.15 -3.28
CA ARG A 66 -6.56 -2.47 -2.14
C ARG A 66 -5.08 -2.17 -2.36
N ASP A 67 -4.39 -3.05 -3.07
CA ASP A 67 -2.99 -2.87 -3.47
C ASP A 67 -2.83 -1.95 -4.69
N GLY A 68 -3.94 -1.49 -5.28
CA GLY A 68 -3.93 -0.61 -6.44
C GLY A 68 -3.53 -1.30 -7.75
N ARG A 69 -3.48 -2.64 -7.77
CA ARG A 69 -3.17 -3.42 -8.98
C ARG A 69 -4.36 -3.47 -9.94
N LEU A 70 -5.58 -3.35 -9.41
CA LEU A 70 -6.84 -3.28 -10.16
C LEU A 70 -7.52 -1.92 -9.94
N ILE A 71 -7.80 -1.19 -11.02
CA ILE A 71 -8.40 0.15 -10.99
C ILE A 71 -9.88 0.08 -11.39
N LEU A 72 -10.76 0.66 -10.58
CA LEU A 72 -12.21 0.56 -10.74
C LEU A 72 -12.90 1.76 -11.40
N ARG A 73 -12.14 2.71 -11.99
CA ARG A 73 -12.67 4.02 -12.46
C ARG A 73 -13.91 3.94 -13.36
N ASN A 74 -14.11 2.84 -14.08
CA ASN A 74 -15.22 2.66 -15.03
C ASN A 74 -16.19 1.53 -14.61
N HIS A 75 -16.15 1.10 -13.35
CA HIS A 75 -16.93 -0.04 -12.85
C HIS A 75 -17.74 0.35 -11.61
N PRO A 76 -18.92 0.97 -11.78
CA PRO A 76 -19.72 1.52 -10.68
C PRO A 76 -20.35 0.47 -9.77
N ASN A 77 -20.35 -0.81 -10.15
CA ASN A 77 -20.91 -1.90 -9.34
C ASN A 77 -19.84 -2.67 -8.54
N MET A 78 -18.56 -2.31 -8.69
CA MET A 78 -17.45 -2.93 -7.96
C MET A 78 -17.25 -2.22 -6.61
N SER A 79 -18.08 -2.55 -5.61
CA SER A 79 -17.95 -2.02 -4.25
C SER A 79 -17.49 -3.09 -3.26
N TYR A 80 -16.63 -2.71 -2.31
CA TYR A 80 -16.09 -3.58 -1.26
C TYR A 80 -16.05 -2.84 0.07
N ALA A 81 -15.91 -3.56 1.18
CA ALA A 81 -15.92 -2.97 2.52
C ALA A 81 -14.63 -2.20 2.81
N CYS A 82 -14.78 -0.99 3.39
CA CYS A 82 -13.69 -0.21 3.96
C CYS A 82 -13.08 -0.92 5.18
N GLU A 83 -11.74 -1.03 5.24
CA GLU A 83 -11.06 -1.73 6.34
C GLU A 83 -11.26 -1.07 7.72
N ARG A 84 -11.53 0.23 7.76
CA ARG A 84 -11.70 0.97 9.03
C ARG A 84 -13.14 1.01 9.53
N CYS A 85 -14.13 1.10 8.64
CA CYS A 85 -15.53 1.35 9.04
C CYS A 85 -16.55 0.42 8.40
N GLY A 86 -16.14 -0.54 7.56
CA GLY A 86 -17.01 -1.50 6.90
C GLY A 86 -17.91 -0.95 5.80
N LYS A 87 -18.00 0.38 5.63
CA LYS A 87 -18.85 0.99 4.59
C LYS A 87 -18.38 0.61 3.18
N PRO A 88 -19.30 0.42 2.22
CA PRO A 88 -18.95 0.12 0.84
C PRO A 88 -18.14 1.28 0.24
N THR A 89 -17.05 0.94 -0.43
CA THR A 89 -16.13 1.86 -1.08
C THR A 89 -15.68 1.31 -2.43
N GLN A 90 -15.23 2.21 -3.29
CA GLN A 90 -14.70 1.92 -4.62
C GLN A 90 -13.28 2.47 -4.80
N SER A 91 -12.71 3.05 -3.75
CA SER A 91 -11.48 3.81 -3.82
C SER A 91 -10.52 3.47 -2.69
N GLY A 92 -9.47 2.72 -3.01
CA GLY A 92 -8.38 2.38 -2.09
C GLY A 92 -8.80 1.59 -0.85
N ARG A 93 -7.89 1.47 0.13
CA ARG A 93 -8.12 0.69 1.36
C ARG A 93 -9.18 1.27 2.28
N PHE A 94 -9.38 2.58 2.22
CA PHE A 94 -10.27 3.32 3.11
C PHE A 94 -11.23 4.19 2.31
N CYS A 95 -12.48 4.26 2.76
CA CYS A 95 -13.46 5.16 2.15
C CYS A 95 -13.05 6.64 2.31
N GLY A 96 -13.59 7.52 1.46
CA GLY A 96 -13.26 8.95 1.43
C GLY A 96 -13.38 9.67 2.77
N ARG A 97 -14.31 9.24 3.64
CA ARG A 97 -14.43 9.78 5.00
C ARG A 97 -13.26 9.36 5.89
N CYS A 98 -12.90 8.08 5.86
CA CYS A 98 -11.81 7.54 6.66
C CYS A 98 -10.45 8.08 6.22
N THR A 99 -10.24 8.29 4.92
CA THR A 99 -9.01 8.92 4.41
C THR A 99 -8.89 10.38 4.84
N GLN A 100 -9.98 11.15 4.78
CA GLN A 100 -9.99 12.55 5.24
C GLN A 100 -9.72 12.66 6.75
N GLU A 101 -10.33 11.82 7.56
CA GLU A 101 -10.11 11.81 9.00
C GLU A 101 -8.67 11.43 9.35
N LEU A 102 -8.11 10.43 8.67
CA LEU A 102 -6.71 10.04 8.82
C LEU A 102 -5.78 11.19 8.44
N ALA A 103 -6.03 11.85 7.30
CA ALA A 103 -5.26 13.00 6.86
C ALA A 103 -5.31 14.16 7.87
N ARG A 104 -6.47 14.44 8.48
CA ARG A 104 -6.59 15.45 9.54
C ARG A 104 -5.77 15.10 10.77
N SER A 105 -5.86 13.84 11.23
CA SER A 105 -5.10 13.38 12.40
C SER A 105 -3.58 13.45 12.20
N LEU A 106 -3.10 13.09 10.99
CA LEU A 106 -1.69 13.18 10.63
C LEU A 106 -1.22 14.64 10.56
N SER A 107 -2.00 15.52 9.94
CA SER A 107 -1.69 16.95 9.88
C SER A 107 -1.59 17.57 11.26
N ALA A 108 -2.54 17.27 12.16
CA ALA A 108 -2.52 17.74 13.55
C ALA A 108 -1.27 17.25 14.30
N ALA A 109 -1.00 15.93 14.26
CA ALA A 109 0.18 15.36 14.89
C ALA A 109 1.50 15.95 14.33
N SER A 110 1.55 16.20 13.02
CA SER A 110 2.73 16.82 12.38
C SER A 110 2.95 18.26 12.83
N ALA A 111 1.88 19.02 13.08
CA ALA A 111 1.96 20.38 13.60
C ALA A 111 2.48 20.39 15.04
N GLU A 112 1.95 19.51 15.90
CA GLU A 112 2.42 19.34 17.27
C GLU A 112 3.90 18.92 17.34
N LEU A 113 4.32 17.99 16.46
CA LEU A 113 5.73 17.57 16.39
C LEU A 113 6.64 18.73 15.94
N ARG A 114 6.19 19.57 15.01
CA ARG A 114 6.94 20.77 14.58
C ARG A 114 7.08 21.77 15.72
N GLU A 115 6.02 22.00 16.50
CA GLU A 115 6.08 22.87 17.68
C GLU A 115 7.01 22.30 18.76
N LYS A 116 6.92 21.01 19.07
CA LYS A 116 7.81 20.33 20.04
C LYS A 116 9.27 20.35 19.58
N ASN A 117 9.54 20.16 18.29
CA ASN A 117 10.89 20.26 17.72
C ASN A 117 11.44 21.70 17.71
N ALA A 118 10.57 22.72 17.62
CA ALA A 118 10.97 24.12 17.75
C ALA A 118 11.34 24.48 19.21
N GLN A 119 10.64 23.89 20.19
CA GLN A 119 10.86 24.13 21.61
C GLN A 119 12.09 23.37 22.18
N THR A 120 12.54 22.29 21.54
CA THR A 120 13.65 21.43 22.00
C THR A 120 15.04 21.83 21.48
N LYS A 121 15.24 23.07 21.00
CA LYS A 121 16.58 23.63 20.80
C LYS A 121 17.05 24.42 22.04
N PRO A 122 17.68 23.82 23.07
CA PRO A 122 18.55 24.58 23.94
C PRO A 122 19.88 24.80 23.21
N GLY A 123 20.25 26.08 23.04
CA GLY A 123 21.51 26.46 22.44
C GLY A 123 22.71 25.90 23.19
N LYS A 124 23.73 25.48 22.42
CA LYS A 124 25.18 25.59 22.71
C LYS A 124 25.92 24.99 21.52
N GLY A 125 26.15 25.81 20.50
CA GLY A 125 27.19 25.52 19.52
C GLY A 125 28.54 25.52 20.24
N PHE A 126 29.27 24.42 20.13
CA PHE A 126 30.63 24.31 20.66
C PHE A 126 31.54 25.15 19.75
N TYR A 127 31.95 26.35 20.21
CA TYR A 127 33.02 27.08 19.53
C TYR A 127 34.32 26.34 19.78
N SER A 128 34.82 25.63 18.76
CA SER A 128 36.19 25.14 18.76
C SER A 128 37.12 26.35 18.68
N ARG A 129 37.66 26.80 19.82
CA ARG A 129 38.77 27.76 19.85
C ARG A 129 39.97 27.05 19.24
N ASN A 130 40.28 27.35 17.98
CA ASN A 130 41.58 27.04 17.42
C ASN A 130 42.58 28.08 17.91
N ASP A 131 43.08 27.88 19.14
CA ASP A 131 44.23 28.59 19.70
C ASP A 131 45.27 27.57 20.17
N VAL A 132 46.14 27.08 19.27
CA VAL A 132 47.54 26.64 19.49
C VAL A 132 48.16 26.48 18.08
N GLY A 133 49.26 27.06 17.66
CA GLY A 133 50.21 27.97 18.28
C GLY A 133 51.18 28.46 17.20
N ARG A 134 51.47 29.76 17.26
CA ARG A 134 52.68 30.36 16.72
C ARG A 134 53.84 29.86 17.59
N LEU A 135 54.80 29.14 17.03
CA LEU A 135 56.18 29.02 17.52
C LEU A 135 57.06 28.58 16.33
N ASP A 136 57.97 29.49 16.00
CA ASP A 136 59.27 29.39 15.30
C ASP A 136 59.34 28.85 13.86
#